data_AF-A0A2V7RSL5-F1
#
_entry.id   AF-A0A2V7RSL5-F1
#
_cell.length_a   1.000
_cell.length_b   1.000
_cell.length_c   1.000
_cell.angle_alpha   90.00
_cell.angle_beta   90.00
_cell.angle_gamma   90.00
#
_symmetry.space_group_name_H-M   'P 1'
#
loop_
_entity.id
_entity.type
_entity.pdbx_description
1 polymer ?
#
loop_
_entity_poly.entity_id
_entity_poly.type
_entity_poly.pdbx_seq_one_letter_code
_entity_poly.pdbx_strand_id
1 'polypeptide(L)'
;VDRRPGFGATELAFRALRSGAIDVYPEYTGTGLLVLLGEPPRGSAGDVYARVAEQFPRRFGTRWLPPLGFENTYAIAIRKGTADSLRLHTLSDLARAAPGLRAGLTPDFIGRADGLPGLLRAYGMRFRDVRALLPAVKYRALDAGDIDVVDGYATDGLIERYDFRVLVDDRRFFPPYEAAALITGRLATENPAAVAALTELSGRIDVARMRRLNRRVEVERVPIPQVANEALRELSLIGGTATARTESSRAGFFGYLRATRATLLSLTLRHLLLVSASLAFAVLIGLPLGLVLERRTGGAESVIRGVGVIQTLPGIALLAFMIMAGIRTAAVIDVGTATLAAFIGAGGLG
;
A
#
# COMPACT_ATOMS: atom_id res chain seq x y z
N VAL A 1 -1.32 -16.11 -14.72
CA VAL A 1 -1.39 -15.83 -13.27
C VAL A 1 -2.38 -16.79 -12.64
N ASP A 2 -1.98 -17.55 -11.62
CA ASP A 2 -2.89 -18.36 -10.79
C ASP A 2 -3.47 -17.48 -9.66
N ARG A 3 -4.75 -17.65 -9.33
CA ARG A 3 -5.48 -16.79 -8.37
C ARG A 3 -6.12 -17.64 -7.30
N ARG A 4 -5.88 -17.27 -6.03
CA ARG A 4 -6.45 -17.97 -4.87
C ARG A 4 -7.15 -16.96 -3.94
N PRO A 5 -8.38 -16.52 -4.27
CA PRO A 5 -9.12 -15.60 -3.42
C PRO A 5 -9.49 -16.26 -2.08
N GLY A 6 -9.59 -15.46 -1.02
CA GLY A 6 -10.02 -15.95 0.30
C GLY A 6 -9.04 -16.93 0.96
N PHE A 7 -7.73 -16.69 0.80
CA PHE A 7 -6.67 -17.61 1.24
C PHE A 7 -6.66 -17.89 2.77
N GLY A 8 -7.40 -17.11 3.56
CA GLY A 8 -7.52 -17.25 5.01
C GLY A 8 -6.81 -16.12 5.76
N ALA A 9 -6.75 -16.25 7.09
CA ALA A 9 -6.19 -15.23 7.98
C ALA A 9 -4.73 -14.86 7.65
N THR A 10 -4.33 -13.64 8.03
CA THR A 10 -2.98 -13.05 7.85
C THR A 10 -1.83 -14.06 7.96
N GLU A 11 -1.77 -14.84 9.04
CA GLU A 11 -0.66 -15.77 9.28
C GLU A 11 -0.55 -16.87 8.23
N LEU A 12 -1.69 -17.35 7.71
CA LEU A 12 -1.73 -18.40 6.69
C LEU A 12 -1.27 -17.85 5.34
N ALA A 13 -1.77 -16.67 4.95
CA ALA A 13 -1.32 -15.99 3.73
C ALA A 13 0.18 -15.67 3.79
N PHE A 14 0.66 -15.15 4.94
CA PHE A 14 2.07 -14.85 5.11
C PHE A 14 2.95 -16.10 5.12
N ARG A 15 2.51 -17.20 5.73
CA ARG A 15 3.22 -18.49 5.68
C ARG A 15 3.32 -19.01 4.26
N ALA A 16 2.25 -18.92 3.49
CA ALA A 16 2.24 -19.31 2.08
C ALA A 16 3.16 -18.43 1.22
N LEU A 17 3.24 -17.12 1.51
CA LEU A 17 4.20 -16.25 0.85
C LEU A 17 5.64 -16.68 1.18
N ARG A 18 5.92 -16.95 2.46
CA ARG A 18 7.26 -17.37 2.92
C ARG A 18 7.69 -18.72 2.38
N SER A 19 6.75 -19.65 2.19
CA SER A 19 7.06 -20.96 1.57
C SER A 19 7.14 -20.90 0.05
N GLY A 20 6.81 -19.76 -0.56
CA GLY A 20 6.74 -19.60 -2.02
C GLY A 20 5.50 -20.25 -2.66
N ALA A 21 4.51 -20.65 -1.85
CA ALA A 21 3.23 -21.17 -2.36
C ALA A 21 2.36 -20.07 -3.01
N ILE A 22 2.58 -18.81 -2.65
CA ILE A 22 2.11 -17.62 -3.35
C ILE A 22 3.26 -16.63 -3.51
N ASP A 23 3.18 -15.76 -4.53
CA ASP A 23 4.25 -14.81 -4.86
C ASP A 23 3.99 -13.37 -4.43
N VAL A 24 2.71 -13.03 -4.27
CA VAL A 24 2.24 -11.72 -3.87
C VAL A 24 0.90 -11.85 -3.18
N TYR A 25 0.68 -11.07 -2.13
CA TYR A 25 -0.65 -10.88 -1.57
C TYR A 25 -0.83 -9.47 -0.99
N PRO A 26 -2.07 -9.01 -0.84
CA PRO A 26 -2.40 -7.76 -0.14
C PRO A 26 -2.16 -7.86 1.37
N GLU A 27 -1.45 -6.89 1.97
CA GLU A 27 -1.26 -6.83 3.42
C GLU A 27 -1.33 -5.38 3.94
N TYR A 28 -1.61 -5.22 5.23
CA TYR A 28 -1.64 -3.92 5.90
C TYR A 28 -0.37 -3.67 6.71
N THR A 29 0.21 -2.48 6.56
CA THR A 29 1.48 -2.14 7.22
C THR A 29 1.41 -2.26 8.75
N GLY A 30 0.31 -1.83 9.37
CA GLY A 30 0.06 -2.01 10.80
C GLY A 30 0.01 -3.48 11.25
N THR A 31 -0.61 -4.36 10.44
CA THR A 31 -0.63 -5.80 10.69
C THR A 31 0.78 -6.40 10.55
N GLY A 32 1.51 -6.01 9.51
CA GLY A 32 2.89 -6.41 9.32
C GLY A 32 3.80 -6.03 10.49
N LEU A 33 3.56 -4.88 11.12
CA LEU A 33 4.34 -4.44 12.27
C LEU A 33 3.91 -5.16 13.56
N LEU A 34 2.62 -5.13 13.88
CA LEU A 34 2.11 -5.65 15.15
C LEU A 34 2.11 -7.18 15.22
N VAL A 35 1.58 -7.82 14.18
CA VAL A 35 1.36 -9.27 14.17
C VAL A 35 2.59 -10.01 13.68
N LEU A 36 3.19 -9.56 12.57
CA LEU A 36 4.28 -10.31 11.94
C LEU A 36 5.67 -9.97 12.50
N LEU A 37 5.91 -8.72 12.92
CA LEU A 37 7.16 -8.32 13.58
C LEU A 37 7.08 -8.33 15.11
N GLY A 38 5.88 -8.32 15.70
CA GLY A 38 5.69 -8.23 17.15
C GLY A 38 6.04 -6.86 17.73
N GLU A 39 6.01 -5.80 16.92
CA GLU A 39 6.42 -4.45 17.31
C GLU A 39 5.20 -3.52 17.41
N PRO A 40 5.07 -2.67 18.45
CA PRO A 40 3.96 -1.73 18.54
C PRO A 40 4.11 -0.61 17.50
N PRO A 41 3.00 -0.14 16.90
CA PRO A 41 3.02 1.00 15.98
C PRO A 41 3.49 2.27 16.69
N ARG A 42 4.45 2.96 16.05
CA ARG A 42 5.00 4.24 16.50
C ARG A 42 5.16 5.17 15.32
N GLY A 43 4.81 6.44 15.52
CA GLY A 43 4.95 7.49 14.51
C GLY A 43 3.79 7.51 13.51
N SER A 44 4.09 8.01 12.33
CA SER A 44 3.16 8.17 11.21
C SER A 44 3.02 6.90 10.38
N ALA A 45 2.04 6.87 9.47
CA ALA A 45 1.90 5.81 8.46
C ALA A 45 3.20 5.56 7.68
N GLY A 46 3.91 6.64 7.31
CA GLY A 46 5.21 6.56 6.64
C GLY A 46 6.30 5.91 7.50
N ASP A 47 6.30 6.15 8.82
CA ASP A 47 7.25 5.53 9.75
C ASP A 47 6.99 4.03 9.89
N VAL A 48 5.71 3.65 10.01
CA VAL A 48 5.29 2.24 10.05
C VAL A 48 5.65 1.53 8.74
N TYR A 49 5.36 2.12 7.59
CA TYR A 49 5.75 1.58 6.29
C TYR A 49 7.27 1.43 6.16
N ALA A 50 8.04 2.46 6.52
CA ALA A 50 9.51 2.42 6.46
C ALA A 50 10.06 1.28 7.34
N ARG A 51 9.48 1.08 8.53
CA ARG A 51 9.88 0.02 9.45
C ARG A 51 9.64 -1.36 8.86
N VAL A 52 8.44 -1.64 8.33
CA VAL A 52 8.15 -2.96 7.74
C VAL A 52 8.95 -3.17 6.44
N ALA A 53 9.14 -2.13 5.63
CA ALA A 53 9.93 -2.20 4.40
C ALA A 53 11.43 -2.49 4.67
N GLU A 54 11.96 -2.02 5.81
CA GLU A 54 13.33 -2.31 6.23
C GLU A 54 13.48 -3.74 6.77
N GLN A 55 12.56 -4.18 7.63
CA GLN A 55 12.71 -5.42 8.39
C GLN A 55 12.35 -6.67 7.59
N PHE A 56 11.33 -6.62 6.73
CA PHE A 56 10.81 -7.79 6.03
C PHE A 56 11.83 -8.45 5.07
N PRO A 57 12.63 -7.69 4.29
CA PRO A 57 13.65 -8.30 3.45
C PRO A 57 14.69 -9.06 4.28
N ARG A 58 15.08 -8.53 5.45
CA ARG A 58 16.11 -9.11 6.32
C ARG A 58 15.61 -10.34 7.08
N ARG A 59 14.39 -10.28 7.62
CA ARG A 59 13.85 -11.36 8.47
C ARG A 59 13.17 -12.46 7.66
N PHE A 60 12.58 -12.13 6.52
CA PHE A 60 11.65 -13.02 5.83
C PHE A 60 11.95 -13.20 4.33
N GLY A 61 12.89 -12.45 3.75
CA GLY A 61 13.15 -12.51 2.30
C GLY A 61 11.98 -12.01 1.45
N THR A 62 11.09 -11.21 2.03
CA THR A 62 9.91 -10.63 1.37
C THR A 62 10.03 -9.11 1.31
N ARG A 63 9.38 -8.47 0.34
CA ARG A 63 9.47 -7.03 0.12
C ARG A 63 8.09 -6.39 0.03
N TRP A 64 7.92 -5.27 0.72
CA TRP A 64 6.75 -4.41 0.58
C TRP A 64 6.88 -3.54 -0.67
N LEU A 65 5.81 -3.46 -1.45
CA LEU A 65 5.63 -2.45 -2.49
C LEU A 65 5.02 -1.18 -1.87
N PRO A 66 5.14 -0.02 -2.55
CA PRO A 66 4.59 1.22 -2.00
C PRO A 66 3.06 1.14 -1.80
N PRO A 67 2.51 1.76 -0.75
CA PRO A 67 1.09 1.70 -0.43
C PRO A 67 0.15 2.12 -1.57
N LEU A 68 -1.03 1.52 -1.60
CA LEU A 68 -2.06 1.76 -2.62
C LEU A 68 -2.71 3.14 -2.53
N GLY A 69 -2.57 3.82 -1.40
CA GLY A 69 -3.09 5.18 -1.17
C GLY A 69 -4.30 5.26 -0.22
N PHE A 70 -4.68 4.14 0.41
CA PHE A 70 -5.73 4.12 1.43
C PHE A 70 -5.26 3.41 2.69
N GLU A 71 -5.83 3.86 3.81
CA GLU A 71 -5.72 3.20 5.10
C GLU A 71 -7.04 2.50 5.41
N ASN A 72 -6.93 1.28 5.92
CA ASN A 72 -8.07 0.51 6.38
C ASN A 72 -8.09 0.37 7.90
N THR A 73 -8.01 1.53 8.56
CA THR A 73 -8.04 1.61 10.01
C THR A 73 -9.46 1.52 10.55
N TYR A 74 -9.60 1.33 11.87
CA TYR A 74 -10.89 1.38 12.53
C TYR A 74 -11.54 2.75 12.30
N ALA A 75 -12.83 2.71 12.02
CA ALA A 75 -13.69 3.87 11.86
C ALA A 75 -14.78 3.83 12.92
N ILE A 76 -15.04 4.98 13.54
CA ILE A 76 -16.23 5.16 14.37
C ILE A 76 -17.25 5.93 13.54
N ALA A 77 -18.43 5.34 13.37
CA ALA A 77 -19.48 5.90 12.53
C ALA A 77 -20.76 6.20 13.32
N ILE A 78 -21.45 7.26 12.91
CA ILE A 78 -22.71 7.74 13.47
C ILE A 78 -23.67 8.16 12.36
N ARG A 79 -24.98 8.23 12.64
CA ARG A 79 -25.96 8.83 11.72
C ARG A 79 -25.63 10.30 11.45
N LYS A 80 -25.79 10.77 10.21
CA LYS A 80 -25.61 12.19 9.85
C LYS A 80 -26.48 13.13 10.70
N GLY A 81 -27.75 12.80 10.89
CA GLY A 81 -28.64 13.61 11.74
C GLY A 81 -28.14 13.74 13.19
N THR A 82 -27.57 12.67 13.76
CA THR A 82 -26.94 12.72 15.08
C THR A 82 -25.64 13.54 15.05
N ALA A 83 -24.83 13.39 14.00
CA ALA A 83 -23.61 14.16 13.81
C ALA A 83 -23.90 15.67 13.74
N ASP A 84 -24.89 16.07 12.97
CA ASP A 84 -25.22 17.47 12.73
C ASP A 84 -25.88 18.12 13.97
N SER A 85 -26.82 17.40 14.61
CA SER A 85 -27.50 17.90 15.82
C SER A 85 -26.56 18.09 17.01
N LEU A 86 -25.59 17.19 17.18
CA LEU A 86 -24.61 17.23 18.26
C LEU A 86 -23.27 17.86 17.86
N ARG A 87 -23.14 18.32 16.61
CA ARG A 87 -21.92 18.92 16.01
C ARG A 87 -20.68 18.02 16.17
N LEU A 88 -20.84 16.73 15.86
CA LEU A 88 -19.78 15.73 15.98
C LEU A 88 -19.01 15.59 14.66
N HIS A 89 -17.73 15.97 14.68
CA HIS A 89 -16.83 15.78 13.55
C HIS A 89 -15.64 14.89 13.90
N THR A 90 -15.21 14.90 15.16
CA THR A 90 -14.03 14.21 15.66
C THR A 90 -14.35 13.21 16.77
N LEU A 91 -13.41 12.33 17.10
CA LEU A 91 -13.50 11.44 18.26
C LEU A 91 -13.43 12.23 19.58
N SER A 92 -12.74 13.38 19.62
CA SER A 92 -12.80 14.30 20.76
C SER A 92 -14.18 14.94 20.95
N ASP A 93 -14.93 15.21 19.87
CA ASP A 93 -16.33 15.66 19.97
C ASP A 93 -17.21 14.55 20.52
N LEU A 94 -17.04 13.34 19.99
CA LEU A 94 -17.74 12.16 20.48
C LEU A 94 -17.46 11.92 21.96
N ALA A 95 -16.23 12.10 22.42
CA ALA A 95 -15.85 11.92 23.82
C ALA A 95 -16.73 12.72 24.78
N ARG A 96 -17.08 13.95 24.38
CA ARG A 96 -17.92 14.87 25.17
C ARG A 96 -19.39 14.46 25.17
N ALA A 97 -19.90 13.93 24.06
CA ALA A 97 -21.29 13.49 23.92
C ALA A 97 -21.53 12.03 24.37
N ALA A 98 -20.48 11.20 24.43
CA ALA A 98 -20.55 9.77 24.69
C ALA A 98 -21.39 9.38 25.91
N PRO A 99 -21.37 10.11 27.05
CA PRO A 99 -22.18 9.74 28.22
C PRO A 99 -23.69 9.69 27.96
N GLY A 100 -24.18 10.35 26.91
CA GLY A 100 -25.59 10.30 26.48
C GLY A 100 -25.89 9.29 25.36
N LEU A 101 -24.86 8.71 24.73
CA LEU A 101 -24.98 7.89 23.52
C LEU A 101 -24.83 6.40 23.80
N ARG A 102 -25.55 5.58 23.04
CA ARG A 102 -25.43 4.12 23.06
C ARG A 102 -24.50 3.66 21.94
N ALA A 103 -23.49 2.88 22.28
CA ALA A 103 -22.60 2.27 21.30
C ALA A 103 -23.02 0.82 21.02
N GLY A 104 -23.16 0.44 19.75
CA GLY A 104 -23.30 -0.95 19.34
C GLY A 104 -22.06 -1.39 18.58
N LEU A 105 -21.19 -2.13 19.25
CA LEU A 105 -19.84 -2.42 18.79
C LEU A 105 -19.64 -3.92 18.58
N THR A 106 -18.73 -4.30 17.70
CA THR A 106 -18.38 -5.71 17.51
C THR A 106 -17.70 -6.30 18.75
N PRO A 107 -17.91 -7.59 19.06
CA PRO A 107 -17.23 -8.25 20.18
C PRO A 107 -15.70 -8.12 20.10
N ASP A 108 -15.14 -8.22 18.90
CA ASP A 108 -13.70 -8.06 18.66
C ASP A 108 -13.23 -6.68 19.06
N PHE A 109 -13.94 -5.62 18.63
CA PHE A 109 -13.58 -4.26 19.00
C PHE A 109 -13.72 -4.01 20.51
N ILE A 110 -14.71 -4.62 21.16
CA ILE A 110 -14.91 -4.52 22.61
C ILE A 110 -13.74 -5.16 23.39
N GLY A 111 -13.24 -6.31 22.93
CA GLY A 111 -12.20 -7.08 23.64
C GLY A 111 -10.76 -6.63 23.39
N ARG A 112 -10.51 -5.88 22.33
CA ARG A 112 -9.15 -5.53 21.87
C ARG A 112 -8.52 -4.38 22.65
N ALA A 113 -7.23 -4.49 22.97
CA ALA A 113 -6.48 -3.43 23.65
C ALA A 113 -6.37 -2.14 22.82
N ASP A 114 -6.23 -2.30 21.50
CA ASP A 114 -6.27 -1.24 20.47
C ASP A 114 -7.70 -0.94 19.97
N GLY A 115 -8.72 -1.58 20.57
CA GLY A 115 -10.13 -1.33 20.32
C GLY A 115 -10.74 -0.39 21.38
N LEU A 116 -11.93 -0.75 21.89
CA LEU A 116 -12.71 0.06 22.82
C LEU A 116 -11.93 0.40 24.11
N PRO A 117 -11.32 -0.53 24.87
CA PRO A 117 -10.54 -0.19 26.06
C PRO A 117 -9.47 0.88 25.83
N GLY A 118 -8.74 0.79 24.72
CA GLY A 118 -7.73 1.77 24.34
C GLY A 118 -8.35 3.11 23.97
N LEU A 119 -9.43 3.10 23.18
CA LEU A 119 -10.14 4.29 22.74
C LEU A 119 -10.70 5.09 23.93
N LEU A 120 -11.36 4.41 24.88
CA LEU A 120 -11.92 5.03 26.08
C LEU A 120 -10.82 5.72 26.90
N ARG A 121 -9.65 5.09 27.07
CA ARG A 121 -8.51 5.68 27.78
C ARG A 121 -7.88 6.85 27.03
N ALA A 122 -7.65 6.71 25.72
CA ALA A 122 -6.99 7.72 24.90
C ALA A 122 -7.79 9.03 24.80
N TYR A 123 -9.11 8.92 24.80
CA TYR A 123 -10.02 10.07 24.68
C TYR A 123 -10.68 10.48 26.01
N GLY A 124 -10.49 9.70 27.08
CA GLY A 124 -11.17 9.94 28.36
C GLY A 124 -12.70 9.86 28.24
N MET A 125 -13.20 9.02 27.34
CA MET A 125 -14.63 8.92 27.02
C MET A 125 -15.29 7.74 27.73
N ARG A 126 -16.61 7.84 27.94
CA ARG A 126 -17.45 6.76 28.47
C ARG A 126 -18.82 6.82 27.84
N PHE A 127 -19.28 5.71 27.26
CA PHE A 127 -20.62 5.60 26.69
C PHE A 127 -21.70 5.41 27.77
N ARG A 128 -22.95 5.75 27.43
CA ARG A 128 -24.12 5.46 28.26
C ARG A 128 -24.33 3.96 28.42
N ASP A 129 -24.23 3.25 27.30
CA ASP A 129 -24.43 1.81 27.16
C ASP A 129 -23.55 1.30 26.02
N VAL A 130 -23.04 0.08 26.15
CA VAL A 130 -22.25 -0.60 25.11
C VAL A 130 -22.87 -1.96 24.87
N ARG A 131 -23.35 -2.19 23.65
CA ARG A 131 -23.97 -3.44 23.22
C ARG A 131 -23.07 -4.15 22.23
N ALA A 132 -22.82 -5.44 22.47
CA ALA A 132 -22.15 -6.28 21.49
C ALA A 132 -23.11 -6.59 20.33
N LEU A 133 -22.74 -6.19 19.12
CA LEU A 133 -23.52 -6.43 17.89
C LEU A 133 -22.66 -7.13 16.85
N LEU A 134 -23.27 -8.07 16.11
CA LEU A 134 -22.61 -8.72 14.98
C LEU A 134 -22.39 -7.71 13.84
N PRO A 135 -21.30 -7.86 13.03
CA PRO A 135 -20.99 -6.95 11.92
C PRO A 135 -22.17 -6.73 10.95
N ALA A 136 -22.94 -7.78 10.64
CA ALA A 136 -24.08 -7.72 9.72
C ALA A 136 -25.33 -7.00 10.30
N VAL A 137 -25.33 -6.69 11.60
CA VAL A 137 -26.48 -6.13 12.34
C VAL A 137 -26.21 -4.70 12.80
N LYS A 138 -24.97 -4.37 13.18
CA LYS A 138 -24.64 -3.06 13.77
C LYS A 138 -25.08 -1.87 12.91
N TYR A 139 -24.89 -1.92 11.59
CA TYR A 139 -25.27 -0.82 10.70
C TYR A 139 -26.78 -0.66 10.56
N ARG A 140 -27.55 -1.77 10.60
CA ARG A 140 -29.02 -1.69 10.60
C ARG A 140 -29.55 -1.12 11.91
N ALA A 141 -28.95 -1.51 13.04
CA ALA A 141 -29.32 -0.95 14.34
C ALA A 141 -28.95 0.55 14.45
N LEU A 142 -27.85 0.97 13.83
CA LEU A 142 -27.50 2.39 13.71
C LEU A 142 -28.50 3.14 12.84
N ASP A 143 -28.90 2.58 11.69
CA ASP A 143 -29.90 3.21 10.82
C ASP A 143 -31.25 3.38 11.54
N ALA A 144 -31.70 2.33 12.24
CA ALA A 144 -32.99 2.26 12.91
C ALA A 144 -33.14 3.17 14.15
N GLY A 145 -32.06 3.74 14.70
CA GLY A 145 -32.16 4.53 15.93
C GLY A 145 -31.90 3.75 17.23
N ASP A 146 -31.65 2.44 17.16
CA ASP A 146 -31.50 1.57 18.34
C ASP A 146 -30.20 1.82 19.10
N ILE A 147 -29.19 2.26 18.37
CA ILE A 147 -27.88 2.70 18.86
C ILE A 147 -27.49 3.99 18.12
N ASP A 148 -26.47 4.67 18.64
CA ASP A 148 -26.06 5.99 18.17
C ASP A 148 -24.65 5.98 17.57
N VAL A 149 -23.84 4.97 17.89
CA VAL A 149 -22.43 4.84 17.50
C VAL A 149 -22.10 3.39 17.16
N VAL A 150 -21.33 3.16 16.10
CA VAL A 150 -20.77 1.83 15.73
C VAL A 150 -19.27 1.92 15.46
N ASP A 151 -18.57 0.81 15.67
CA ASP A 151 -17.27 0.56 15.05
C ASP A 151 -17.47 0.14 13.59
N GLY A 152 -16.40 0.17 12.82
CA GLY A 152 -16.33 -0.27 11.45
C GLY A 152 -14.90 -0.13 10.96
N TYR A 153 -14.69 -0.36 9.68
CA TYR A 153 -13.44 -0.03 9.02
C TYR A 153 -13.62 1.14 8.09
N ALA A 154 -12.52 1.87 7.89
CA ALA A 154 -12.51 3.02 7.00
C ALA A 154 -12.88 2.64 5.56
N THR A 155 -12.83 1.37 5.16
CA THR A 155 -13.19 0.95 3.79
C THR A 155 -14.52 0.18 3.68
N ASP A 156 -15.30 0.06 4.77
CA ASP A 156 -16.55 -0.70 4.77
C ASP A 156 -17.60 -0.10 3.80
N GLY A 157 -18.10 -0.91 2.87
CA GLY A 157 -19.08 -0.47 1.88
C GLY A 157 -20.46 -0.15 2.47
N LEU A 158 -20.79 -0.75 3.62
CA LEU A 158 -22.04 -0.49 4.33
C LEU A 158 -22.13 0.93 4.91
N ILE A 159 -21.00 1.55 5.26
CA ILE A 159 -20.97 2.95 5.71
C ILE A 159 -21.49 3.88 4.60
N GLU A 160 -21.10 3.61 3.35
CA GLU A 160 -21.56 4.39 2.20
C GLU A 160 -23.03 4.08 1.84
N ARG A 161 -23.47 2.83 1.98
CA ARG A 161 -24.87 2.44 1.71
C ARG A 161 -25.87 3.23 2.56
N TYR A 162 -25.60 3.37 3.86
CA TYR A 162 -26.47 4.09 4.79
C TYR A 162 -26.09 5.58 4.94
N ASP A 163 -25.09 6.03 4.19
CA ASP A 163 -24.62 7.42 4.20
C ASP A 163 -24.24 7.93 5.61
N PHE A 164 -23.56 7.09 6.39
CA PHE A 164 -23.14 7.43 7.75
C PHE A 164 -21.94 8.37 7.77
N ARG A 165 -21.85 9.16 8.84
CA ARG A 165 -20.68 10.01 9.10
C ARG A 165 -19.63 9.19 9.85
N VAL A 166 -18.44 9.07 9.25
CA VAL A 166 -17.24 8.60 9.96
C VAL A 166 -16.58 9.79 10.65
N LEU A 167 -16.27 9.63 11.93
CA LEU A 167 -15.61 10.65 12.75
C LEU A 167 -14.10 10.62 12.55
N VAL A 168 -13.47 11.80 12.61
CA VAL A 168 -12.02 11.96 12.48
C VAL A 168 -11.33 11.60 13.80
N ASP A 169 -10.35 10.70 13.74
CA ASP A 169 -9.45 10.37 14.85
C ASP A 169 -8.38 11.47 15.02
N ASP A 170 -8.76 12.55 15.71
CA ASP A 170 -7.94 13.76 15.85
C ASP A 170 -6.68 13.56 16.71
N ARG A 171 -6.67 12.54 17.58
CA ARG A 171 -5.50 12.15 18.39
C ARG A 171 -4.68 11.02 17.79
N ARG A 172 -5.07 10.50 16.61
CA ARG A 172 -4.41 9.38 15.91
C ARG A 172 -4.21 8.17 16.82
N PHE A 173 -5.27 7.80 17.55
CA PHE A 173 -5.27 6.62 18.41
C PHE A 173 -5.13 5.33 17.60
N PHE A 174 -5.88 5.21 16.50
CA PHE A 174 -5.84 4.01 15.70
C PHE A 174 -4.54 3.93 14.90
N PRO A 175 -3.88 2.76 14.89
CA PRO A 175 -2.66 2.64 14.14
C PRO A 175 -2.91 2.72 12.63
N PRO A 176 -1.89 3.14 11.86
CA PRO A 176 -2.01 3.23 10.42
C PRO A 176 -1.99 1.83 9.81
N TYR A 177 -3.02 1.53 9.02
CA TYR A 177 -3.16 0.27 8.26
C TYR A 177 -3.16 0.58 6.77
N GLU A 178 -2.03 1.05 6.25
CA GLU A 178 -1.88 1.28 4.82
C GLU A 178 -1.89 -0.06 4.08
N ALA A 179 -2.76 -0.17 3.08
CA ALA A 179 -2.79 -1.33 2.21
C ALA A 179 -1.62 -1.30 1.23
N ALA A 180 -0.86 -2.38 1.17
CA ALA A 180 0.27 -2.52 0.26
C ALA A 180 0.40 -3.98 -0.21
N ALA A 181 1.06 -4.19 -1.35
CA ALA A 181 1.37 -5.55 -1.81
C ALA A 181 2.66 -6.04 -1.15
N LEU A 182 2.61 -7.22 -0.56
CA LEU A 182 3.78 -7.92 -0.01
C LEU A 182 4.19 -9.04 -0.97
N ILE A 183 5.44 -9.01 -1.44
CA ILE A 183 5.95 -9.90 -2.48
C ILE A 183 7.10 -10.77 -1.99
N THR A 184 7.31 -11.92 -2.63
CA THR A 184 8.52 -12.72 -2.44
C THR A 184 9.73 -12.03 -3.08
N GLY A 185 10.93 -12.24 -2.52
CA GLY A 185 12.18 -11.83 -3.16
C GLY A 185 12.39 -12.50 -4.53
N ARG A 186 11.85 -13.71 -4.70
CA ARG A 186 11.84 -14.44 -5.96
C ARG A 186 11.07 -13.69 -7.04
N LEU A 187 9.82 -13.28 -6.77
CA LEU A 187 9.03 -12.49 -7.73
C LEU A 187 9.75 -11.19 -8.13
N ALA A 188 10.40 -10.53 -7.17
CA ALA A 188 11.17 -9.31 -7.43
C ALA A 188 12.35 -9.52 -8.38
N THR A 189 12.96 -10.71 -8.37
CA THR A 189 14.15 -11.04 -9.17
C THR A 189 13.78 -11.65 -10.51
N GLU A 190 12.84 -12.59 -10.52
CA GLU A 190 12.44 -13.35 -11.72
C GLU A 190 11.47 -12.56 -12.61
N ASN A 191 10.65 -11.68 -12.04
CA ASN A 191 9.65 -10.92 -12.79
C ASN A 191 9.55 -9.45 -12.33
N PRO A 192 10.59 -8.63 -12.55
CA PRO A 192 10.57 -7.21 -12.18
C PRO A 192 9.51 -6.42 -12.97
N ALA A 193 9.08 -6.93 -14.12
CA ALA A 193 7.96 -6.44 -14.89
C ALA A 193 6.64 -6.50 -14.10
N ALA A 194 6.33 -7.63 -13.45
CA ALA A 194 5.18 -7.78 -12.56
C ALA A 194 5.26 -6.87 -11.33
N VAL A 195 6.45 -6.64 -10.78
CA VAL A 195 6.63 -5.71 -9.67
C VAL A 195 6.37 -4.27 -10.09
N ALA A 196 6.94 -3.83 -11.22
CA ALA A 196 6.71 -2.49 -11.75
C ALA A 196 5.23 -2.26 -12.04
N ALA A 197 4.57 -3.28 -12.57
CA ALA A 197 3.15 -3.31 -12.85
C ALA A 197 2.27 -3.09 -11.59
N LEU A 198 2.52 -3.89 -10.54
CA LEU A 198 1.85 -3.74 -9.25
C LEU A 198 2.08 -2.36 -8.63
N THR A 199 3.29 -1.82 -8.80
CA THR A 199 3.68 -0.51 -8.27
C THR A 199 2.90 0.63 -8.94
N GLU A 200 2.32 0.44 -10.13
CA GLU A 200 1.48 1.48 -10.76
C GLU A 200 0.16 1.75 -10.02
N LEU A 201 -0.25 0.82 -9.14
CA LEU A 201 -1.41 1.00 -8.27
C LEU A 201 -1.12 1.89 -7.06
N SER A 202 0.16 2.11 -6.75
CA SER A 202 0.57 2.85 -5.56
C SER A 202 0.07 4.30 -5.60
N GLY A 203 -0.59 4.73 -4.51
CA GLY A 203 -1.20 6.05 -4.38
C GLY A 203 -2.42 6.32 -5.28
N ARG A 204 -3.00 5.32 -5.95
CA ARG A 204 -4.11 5.50 -6.92
C ARG A 204 -5.49 5.16 -6.35
N ILE A 205 -5.55 4.53 -5.18
CA ILE A 205 -6.78 4.07 -4.54
C ILE A 205 -6.92 4.80 -3.21
N ASP A 206 -7.84 5.76 -3.14
CA ASP A 206 -8.19 6.42 -1.88
C ASP A 206 -9.30 5.65 -1.13
N VAL A 207 -9.54 6.06 0.12
CA VAL A 207 -10.55 5.44 1.00
C VAL A 207 -11.95 5.48 0.39
N ALA A 208 -12.33 6.59 -0.24
CA ALA A 208 -13.66 6.76 -0.83
C ALA A 208 -13.86 5.81 -2.02
N ARG A 209 -12.85 5.66 -2.87
CA ARG A 209 -12.84 4.68 -3.97
C ARG A 209 -12.91 3.26 -3.41
N MET A 210 -12.12 2.91 -2.41
CA MET A 210 -12.15 1.56 -1.85
C MET A 210 -13.51 1.20 -1.25
N ARG A 211 -14.17 2.14 -0.54
CA ARG A 211 -15.56 1.97 -0.06
C ARG A 211 -16.53 1.65 -1.20
N ARG A 212 -16.46 2.40 -2.30
CA ARG A 212 -17.30 2.14 -3.49
C ARG A 212 -17.05 0.75 -4.05
N LEU A 213 -15.79 0.34 -4.17
CA LEU A 213 -15.44 -1.00 -4.68
C LEU A 213 -15.96 -2.12 -3.77
N ASN A 214 -15.80 -1.98 -2.44
CA ASN A 214 -16.31 -2.95 -1.47
C ASN A 214 -17.84 -3.02 -1.49
N ARG A 215 -18.53 -1.88 -1.56
CA ARG A 215 -20.00 -1.81 -1.69
C ARG A 215 -20.50 -2.63 -2.89
N ARG A 216 -19.85 -2.47 -4.05
CA ARG A 216 -20.26 -3.20 -5.27
C ARG A 216 -20.21 -4.72 -5.09
N VAL A 217 -19.29 -5.22 -4.29
CA VAL A 217 -19.18 -6.66 -4.03
C VAL A 217 -20.08 -7.12 -2.90
N GLU A 218 -20.08 -6.43 -1.77
CA GLU A 218 -20.82 -6.87 -0.57
C GLU A 218 -22.33 -6.66 -0.69
N VAL A 219 -22.72 -5.51 -1.25
CA VAL A 219 -24.11 -5.06 -1.32
C VAL A 219 -24.72 -5.40 -2.67
N GLU A 220 -24.04 -5.00 -3.75
CA GLU A 220 -24.57 -5.16 -5.11
C GLU A 220 -24.25 -6.54 -5.71
N ARG A 221 -23.44 -7.34 -5.01
CA ARG A 221 -23.08 -8.73 -5.37
C ARG A 221 -22.45 -8.84 -6.76
N VAL A 222 -21.79 -7.77 -7.23
CA VAL A 222 -21.03 -7.80 -8.48
C VAL A 222 -19.82 -8.72 -8.31
N PRO A 223 -19.50 -9.60 -9.27
CA PRO A 223 -18.33 -10.46 -9.18
C PRO A 223 -17.03 -9.66 -9.04
N ILE A 224 -16.21 -10.07 -8.08
CA ILE A 224 -14.91 -9.46 -7.75
C ILE A 224 -14.04 -9.19 -9.00
N PRO A 225 -13.84 -10.15 -9.95
CA PRO A 225 -13.00 -9.91 -11.12
C PRO A 225 -13.53 -8.79 -12.03
N GLN A 226 -14.86 -8.63 -12.08
CA GLN A 226 -15.51 -7.58 -12.86
C GLN A 226 -15.27 -6.21 -12.22
N VAL A 227 -15.50 -6.07 -10.91
CA VAL A 227 -15.23 -4.82 -10.17
C VAL A 227 -13.76 -4.42 -10.30
N ALA A 228 -12.84 -5.39 -10.21
CA ALA A 228 -11.41 -5.14 -10.38
C ALA A 228 -11.06 -4.64 -11.80
N ASN A 229 -11.59 -5.29 -12.85
CA ASN A 229 -11.30 -4.88 -14.23
C ASN A 229 -11.80 -3.46 -14.52
N GLU A 230 -13.02 -3.14 -14.10
CA GLU A 230 -13.62 -1.82 -14.28
C GLU A 230 -12.84 -0.75 -13.50
N ALA A 231 -12.46 -1.02 -12.26
CA ALA A 231 -11.63 -0.10 -11.47
C ALA A 231 -10.27 0.19 -12.14
N LEU A 232 -9.62 -0.83 -12.71
CA LEU A 232 -8.36 -0.64 -13.44
C LEU A 232 -8.55 0.18 -14.73
N ARG A 233 -9.71 0.08 -15.39
CA ARG A 233 -10.07 0.91 -16.56
C ARG A 233 -10.32 2.36 -16.14
N GLU A 234 -11.07 2.58 -15.07
CA GLU A 234 -11.29 3.92 -14.49
C GLU A 234 -9.97 4.59 -14.08
N LEU A 235 -9.01 3.80 -13.58
CA LEU A 235 -7.66 4.25 -13.26
C LEU A 235 -6.77 4.49 -14.50
N SER A 236 -7.28 4.20 -15.70
CA SER A 236 -6.55 4.23 -16.98
C SER A 236 -5.30 3.34 -17.01
N LEU A 237 -5.24 2.34 -16.13
CA LEU A 237 -4.16 1.37 -16.08
C LEU A 237 -4.33 0.32 -17.18
N ILE A 238 -5.58 0.00 -17.53
CA ILE A 238 -5.91 -0.92 -18.64
C ILE A 238 -6.94 -0.27 -19.59
N GLY A 239 -6.84 -0.57 -20.89
CA GLY A 239 -7.86 -0.15 -21.87
C GLY A 239 -7.76 1.27 -22.45
N GLY A 240 -6.75 2.06 -22.11
CA GLY A 240 -6.50 3.37 -22.76
C GLY A 240 -5.69 3.24 -24.06
N THR A 241 -6.03 4.04 -25.08
CA THR A 241 -5.13 4.32 -26.21
C THR A 241 -3.84 4.94 -25.67
N ALA A 242 -2.69 4.58 -26.25
CA ALA A 242 -1.36 4.88 -25.72
C ALA A 242 -1.11 6.38 -25.42
N THR A 243 -1.86 7.28 -26.05
CA THR A 243 -1.83 8.73 -25.89
C THR A 243 -2.41 9.24 -24.56
N ALA A 244 -3.47 8.64 -24.00
CA ALA A 244 -4.07 9.10 -22.72
C ALA A 244 -3.24 8.71 -21.48
N ARG A 245 -2.47 7.62 -21.57
CA ARG A 245 -1.56 7.16 -20.51
C ARG A 245 -0.40 8.12 -20.26
N THR A 246 -0.01 8.92 -21.25
CA THR A 246 1.12 9.87 -21.13
C THR A 246 0.76 11.10 -20.29
N GLU A 247 -0.50 11.56 -20.33
CA GLU A 247 -0.93 12.76 -19.59
C GLU A 247 -1.31 12.46 -18.13
N SER A 248 -2.03 11.37 -17.88
CA SER A 248 -2.39 10.95 -16.51
C SER A 248 -1.16 10.48 -15.71
N SER A 249 -0.20 9.79 -16.37
CA SER A 249 1.05 9.42 -15.72
C SER A 249 1.88 10.65 -15.36
N ARG A 250 1.89 11.72 -16.18
CA ARG A 250 2.53 13.00 -15.83
C ARG A 250 1.91 13.60 -14.57
N ALA A 251 0.58 13.71 -14.48
CA ALA A 251 -0.08 14.30 -13.31
C ALA A 251 0.18 13.51 -12.00
N GLY A 252 0.11 12.18 -12.04
CA GLY A 252 0.45 11.32 -10.89
C GLY A 252 1.95 11.29 -10.57
N PHE A 253 2.80 11.31 -11.59
CA PHE A 253 4.26 11.34 -11.46
C PHE A 253 4.75 12.64 -10.80
N PHE A 254 4.21 13.80 -11.19
CA PHE A 254 4.57 15.08 -10.55
C PHE A 254 4.07 15.17 -9.11
N GLY A 255 2.89 14.59 -8.80
CA GLY A 255 2.42 14.44 -7.43
C GLY A 255 3.34 13.57 -6.57
N TYR A 256 3.74 12.41 -7.11
CA TYR A 256 4.69 11.48 -6.49
C TYR A 256 6.08 12.12 -6.30
N LEU A 257 6.64 12.76 -7.33
CA LEU A 257 7.92 13.49 -7.26
C LEU A 257 7.92 14.53 -6.15
N ARG A 258 6.81 15.24 -5.97
CA ARG A 258 6.67 16.24 -4.93
C ARG A 258 6.57 15.60 -3.55
N ALA A 259 5.84 14.49 -3.39
CA ALA A 259 5.70 13.76 -2.14
C ALA A 259 7.02 13.07 -1.71
N THR A 260 7.76 12.51 -2.67
CA THR A 260 9.01 11.77 -2.44
C THR A 260 10.26 12.64 -2.63
N ARG A 261 10.09 13.98 -2.73
CA ARG A 261 11.17 14.93 -3.04
C ARG A 261 12.38 14.79 -2.12
N ALA A 262 12.17 14.55 -0.83
CA ALA A 262 13.24 14.44 0.15
C ALA A 262 14.08 13.17 -0.06
N THR A 263 13.42 12.06 -0.37
CA THR A 263 14.05 10.78 -0.70
C THR A 263 14.73 10.84 -2.07
N LEU A 264 14.12 11.51 -3.05
CA LEU A 264 14.74 11.72 -4.36
C LEU A 264 15.99 12.59 -4.26
N LEU A 265 15.96 13.65 -3.45
CA LEU A 265 17.13 14.50 -3.21
C LEU A 265 18.26 13.73 -2.55
N SER A 266 17.98 12.93 -1.52
CA SER A 266 19.01 12.15 -0.84
C SER A 266 19.61 11.06 -1.74
N LEU A 267 18.77 10.37 -2.52
CA LEU A 267 19.22 9.39 -3.52
C LEU A 267 20.03 10.05 -4.64
N THR A 268 19.58 11.20 -5.14
CA THR A 268 20.28 11.94 -6.22
C THR A 268 21.61 12.46 -5.74
N LEU A 269 21.69 13.03 -4.53
CA LEU A 269 22.96 13.47 -3.93
C LEU A 269 23.92 12.30 -3.72
N ARG A 270 23.41 11.16 -3.24
CA ARG A 270 24.22 9.96 -3.06
C ARG A 270 24.72 9.41 -4.40
N HIS A 271 23.89 9.45 -5.43
CA HIS A 271 24.27 9.06 -6.78
C HIS A 271 25.28 10.04 -7.39
N LEU A 272 25.10 11.35 -7.19
CA LEU A 272 26.03 12.38 -7.65
C LEU A 272 27.39 12.23 -6.97
N LEU A 273 27.40 11.95 -5.67
CA LEU A 273 28.61 11.68 -4.88
C LEU A 273 29.31 10.40 -5.36
N LEU A 274 28.56 9.33 -5.61
CA LEU A 274 29.12 8.09 -6.14
C LEU A 274 29.68 8.29 -7.55
N VAL A 275 28.98 9.00 -8.43
CA VAL A 275 29.44 9.29 -9.80
C VAL A 275 30.67 10.19 -9.78
N SER A 276 30.69 11.24 -8.95
CA SER A 276 31.85 12.13 -8.85
C SER A 276 33.06 11.42 -8.27
N ALA A 277 32.88 10.56 -7.25
CA ALA A 277 33.94 9.72 -6.71
C ALA A 277 34.45 8.71 -7.77
N SER A 278 33.55 8.09 -8.52
CA SER A 278 33.89 7.14 -9.60
C SER A 278 34.66 7.82 -10.73
N LEU A 279 34.20 9.01 -11.14
CA LEU A 279 34.85 9.81 -12.18
C LEU A 279 36.22 10.29 -11.72
N ALA A 280 36.35 10.74 -10.47
CA ALA A 280 37.64 11.12 -9.89
C ALA A 280 38.62 9.94 -9.91
N PHE A 281 38.19 8.74 -9.52
CA PHE A 281 38.99 7.52 -9.63
C PHE A 281 39.35 7.17 -11.08
N ALA A 282 38.38 7.27 -12.00
CA ALA A 282 38.61 7.00 -13.42
C ALA A 282 39.61 7.98 -14.04
N VAL A 283 39.58 9.25 -13.66
CA VAL A 283 40.54 10.27 -14.09
C VAL A 283 41.92 10.04 -13.46
N LEU A 284 41.97 9.76 -12.15
CA LEU A 284 43.21 9.48 -11.42
C LEU A 284 43.97 8.27 -11.95
N ILE A 285 43.27 7.24 -12.42
CA ILE A 285 43.89 6.01 -12.96
C ILE A 285 44.03 6.11 -14.48
N GLY A 286 42.99 6.57 -15.17
CA GLY A 286 42.90 6.57 -16.63
C GLY A 286 43.84 7.56 -17.30
N LEU A 287 44.02 8.77 -16.76
CA LEU A 287 44.96 9.75 -17.35
C LEU A 287 46.42 9.31 -17.26
N PRO A 288 46.94 8.91 -16.08
CA PRO A 288 48.32 8.42 -15.99
C PRO A 288 48.54 7.17 -16.82
N LEU A 289 47.59 6.23 -16.82
CA LEU A 289 47.67 5.02 -17.63
C LEU A 289 47.71 5.36 -19.12
N GLY A 290 46.82 6.25 -19.60
CA GLY A 290 46.82 6.75 -20.98
C GLY A 290 48.15 7.38 -21.40
N LEU A 291 48.73 8.26 -20.56
CA LEU A 291 50.02 8.91 -20.82
C LEU A 291 51.21 7.93 -20.82
N VAL A 292 51.17 6.88 -19.98
CA VAL A 292 52.20 5.83 -19.96
C VAL A 292 52.12 4.94 -21.20
N LEU A 293 50.90 4.60 -21.62
CA LEU A 293 50.64 3.81 -22.83
C LEU A 293 51.02 4.57 -24.12
N GLU A 294 50.87 5.90 -24.14
CA GLU A 294 51.35 6.74 -25.24
C GLU A 294 52.89 6.66 -25.39
N ARG A 295 53.63 6.54 -24.28
CA ARG A 295 55.10 6.45 -24.29
C ARG A 295 55.63 5.03 -24.51
N ARG A 296 54.81 3.98 -24.36
CA ARG A 296 55.19 2.57 -24.55
C ARG A 296 54.17 1.86 -25.44
N THR A 297 54.43 1.87 -26.74
CA THR A 297 53.54 1.36 -27.80
C THR A 297 53.26 -0.15 -27.76
N GLY A 298 54.03 -0.96 -27.02
CA GLY A 298 53.92 -2.42 -27.04
C GLY A 298 52.70 -3.04 -26.34
N GLY A 299 51.95 -2.27 -25.53
CA GLY A 299 50.83 -2.80 -24.72
C GLY A 299 49.45 -2.19 -25.00
N ALA A 300 49.37 -1.20 -25.88
CA ALA A 300 48.14 -0.41 -26.09
C ALA A 300 47.00 -1.19 -26.72
N GLU A 301 47.33 -2.10 -27.63
CA GLU A 301 46.33 -2.85 -28.38
C GLU A 301 45.52 -3.81 -27.50
N SER A 302 46.17 -4.48 -26.54
CA SER A 302 45.51 -5.38 -25.59
C SER A 302 44.59 -4.63 -24.62
N VAL A 303 45.00 -3.43 -24.18
CA VAL A 303 44.21 -2.58 -23.28
C VAL A 303 42.98 -2.02 -23.99
N ILE A 304 43.13 -1.54 -25.23
CA ILE A 304 42.02 -1.01 -26.04
C ILE A 304 40.99 -2.11 -26.34
N ARG A 305 41.43 -3.33 -26.68
CA ARG A 305 40.51 -4.47 -26.89
C ARG A 305 39.73 -4.82 -25.62
N GLY A 306 40.39 -4.82 -24.46
CA GLY A 306 39.74 -5.08 -23.17
C GLY A 306 38.66 -4.05 -22.84
N VAL A 307 38.94 -2.76 -23.06
CA VAL A 307 37.97 -1.67 -22.82
C VAL A 307 36.77 -1.77 -23.77
N GLY A 308 37.01 -2.11 -25.05
CA GLY A 308 35.93 -2.30 -26.04
C GLY A 308 34.94 -3.41 -25.68
N VAL A 309 35.41 -4.52 -25.09
CA VAL A 309 34.53 -5.59 -24.57
C VAL A 309 33.71 -5.10 -23.38
N ILE A 310 34.32 -4.37 -22.46
CA ILE A 310 33.64 -3.83 -21.28
C ILE A 310 32.57 -2.79 -21.67
N GLN A 311 32.78 -2.03 -22.75
CA GLN A 311 31.83 -1.01 -23.21
C GLN A 311 30.62 -1.58 -23.98
N THR A 312 30.75 -2.75 -24.61
CA THR A 312 29.68 -3.35 -25.43
C THR A 312 28.69 -4.17 -24.60
N LEU A 313 29.13 -4.74 -23.49
CA LEU A 313 28.31 -5.49 -22.51
C LEU A 313 27.08 -4.69 -21.98
N PRO A 314 27.22 -3.41 -21.56
CA PRO A 314 26.09 -2.59 -21.14
C PRO A 314 25.02 -2.38 -22.22
N GLY A 315 25.44 -2.24 -23.49
CA GLY A 315 24.52 -2.01 -24.62
C GLY A 315 23.61 -3.21 -24.88
N ILE A 316 24.15 -4.43 -24.79
CA ILE A 316 23.38 -5.67 -24.92
C ILE A 316 22.43 -5.86 -23.73
N ALA A 317 22.86 -5.47 -22.52
CA ALA A 317 22.01 -5.49 -21.33
C ALA A 317 20.81 -4.53 -21.44
N LEU A 318 20.98 -3.37 -22.11
CA LEU A 318 19.89 -2.41 -22.34
C LEU A 318 18.79 -2.94 -23.27
N LEU A 319 19.17 -3.75 -24.28
CA LEU A 319 18.24 -4.41 -25.20
C LEU A 319 17.33 -5.41 -24.45
N ALA A 320 17.90 -6.18 -23.52
CA ALA A 320 17.11 -7.08 -22.65
C ALA A 320 16.10 -6.30 -21.79
N PHE A 321 16.47 -5.10 -21.33
CA PHE A 321 15.59 -4.20 -20.59
C PHE A 321 14.38 -3.72 -21.42
N MET A 322 14.53 -3.50 -22.73
CA MET A 322 13.43 -3.10 -23.60
C MET A 322 12.41 -4.22 -23.81
N ILE A 323 12.86 -5.47 -23.91
CA ILE A 323 11.97 -6.64 -24.02
C ILE A 323 11.12 -6.80 -22.74
N MET A 324 11.71 -6.49 -21.58
CA MET A 324 11.00 -6.50 -20.29
C MET A 324 9.86 -5.46 -20.20
N ALA A 325 9.90 -4.38 -20.98
CA ALA A 325 8.82 -3.39 -20.99
C ALA A 325 7.50 -3.93 -21.59
N GLY A 326 7.58 -4.85 -22.56
CA GLY A 326 6.40 -5.55 -23.10
C GLY A 326 5.83 -6.57 -22.13
N ILE A 327 6.70 -7.30 -21.43
CA ILE A 327 6.31 -8.25 -20.38
C ILE A 327 5.63 -7.52 -19.21
N ARG A 328 6.10 -6.31 -18.87
CA ARG A 328 5.47 -5.43 -17.87
C ARG A 328 4.02 -5.13 -18.21
N THR A 329 3.69 -4.85 -19.46
CA THR A 329 2.31 -4.49 -19.84
C THR A 329 1.35 -5.66 -19.68
N ALA A 330 1.78 -6.88 -20.03
CA ALA A 330 0.99 -8.08 -19.80
C ALA A 330 0.83 -8.39 -18.29
N ALA A 331 1.91 -8.22 -17.51
CA ALA A 331 1.89 -8.47 -16.07
C ALA A 331 1.00 -7.47 -15.28
N VAL A 332 0.93 -6.19 -15.71
CA VAL A 332 -0.04 -5.20 -15.17
C VAL A 332 -1.45 -5.74 -15.24
N ILE A 333 -1.84 -6.26 -16.39
CA ILE A 333 -3.21 -6.70 -16.62
C ILE A 333 -3.52 -7.89 -15.74
N ASP A 334 -2.66 -8.90 -15.72
CA ASP A 334 -2.97 -10.16 -15.03
C ASP A 334 -2.83 -10.06 -13.51
N VAL A 335 -1.72 -9.50 -13.03
CA VAL A 335 -1.38 -9.43 -11.60
C VAL A 335 -2.14 -8.29 -10.93
N GLY A 336 -2.25 -7.12 -11.59
CA GLY A 336 -3.05 -6.01 -11.09
C GLY A 336 -4.52 -6.40 -10.90
N THR A 337 -5.11 -7.12 -11.86
CA THR A 337 -6.50 -7.62 -11.74
C THR A 337 -6.61 -8.64 -10.60
N ALA A 338 -5.63 -9.52 -10.42
CA ALA A 338 -5.63 -10.52 -9.35
C ALA A 338 -5.51 -9.89 -7.96
N THR A 339 -4.62 -8.92 -7.77
CA THR A 339 -4.41 -8.25 -6.48
C THR A 339 -5.61 -7.42 -6.09
N LEU A 340 -6.17 -6.63 -7.01
CA LEU A 340 -7.38 -5.86 -6.73
C LEU A 340 -8.56 -6.78 -6.40
N ALA A 341 -8.69 -7.90 -7.13
CA ALA A 341 -9.68 -8.92 -6.84
C ALA A 341 -9.51 -9.50 -5.42
N ALA A 342 -8.28 -9.81 -5.01
CA ALA A 342 -8.02 -10.32 -3.67
C ALA A 342 -8.40 -9.32 -2.57
N PHE A 343 -8.06 -8.03 -2.73
CA PHE A 343 -8.45 -6.97 -1.79
C PHE A 343 -9.97 -6.83 -1.63
N ILE A 344 -10.68 -6.85 -2.77
CA ILE A 344 -12.13 -6.73 -2.77
C ILE A 344 -12.79 -7.99 -2.19
N GLY A 345 -12.26 -9.19 -2.50
CA GLY A 345 -12.81 -10.45 -2.02
C GLY A 345 -12.61 -10.71 -0.53
N ALA A 346 -11.65 -10.05 0.11
CA ALA A 346 -11.45 -10.09 1.55
C ALA A 346 -12.39 -9.13 2.32
N GLY A 347 -13.22 -8.32 1.64
CA GLY A 347 -14.19 -7.42 2.27
C GLY A 347 -13.56 -6.36 3.18
N GLY A 348 -12.31 -5.95 2.92
CA GLY A 348 -11.59 -5.07 3.83
C GLY A 348 -11.26 -5.70 5.20
N LEU A 349 -11.45 -7.01 5.39
CA LEU A 349 -11.03 -7.73 6.58
C LEU A 349 -9.82 -8.58 6.19
N GLY A 350 -8.61 -8.03 6.37
CA GLY A 350 -7.38 -8.82 6.26
C GLY A 350 -7.32 -9.95 7.28
#